data_AF-A0A662VKA8-F1
#
_entry.id   AF-A0A662VKA8-F1
#
_cell.length_a   1.000
_cell.length_b   1.000
_cell.length_c   1.000
_cell.angle_alpha   90.00
_cell.angle_beta   90.00
_cell.angle_gamma   90.00
#
_symmetry.space_group_name_H-M   'P 1'
#
loop_
_entity.id
_entity.type
_entity.pdbx_description
1 polymer ?
#
loop_
_entity_poly.entity_id
_entity_poly.type
_entity_poly.pdbx_seq_one_letter_code
_entity_poly.pdbx_strand_id
1 'polypeptide(L)'
;KSSLRPVEEIPYRAYTFEQMKEIIKLRVEFAFQKGVVSEEAVDYLAEAACEMGGDVRIARETLLRAGELARQSGKFKVTVEHIKKALSE
;
A
#
# COMPACT_ATOMS: atom_id res chain seq x y z
N LYS A 1 25.69 11.81 38.32
CA LYS A 1 24.75 12.36 37.31
C LYS A 1 24.68 11.33 36.19
N SER A 2 23.50 10.77 35.89
CA SER A 2 23.31 9.71 34.89
C SER A 2 23.82 10.15 33.51
N SER A 3 24.50 9.26 32.79
CA SER A 3 25.07 9.48 31.46
C SER A 3 24.09 9.22 30.32
N LEU A 4 22.84 8.86 30.64
CA LEU A 4 21.77 8.75 29.65
C LEU A 4 21.45 10.18 29.17
N ARG A 5 21.75 10.47 27.91
CA ARG A 5 21.26 11.69 27.25
C ARG A 5 19.73 11.72 27.41
N PRO A 6 19.10 12.91 27.53
CA PRO A 6 17.65 12.99 27.44
C PRO A 6 17.24 12.27 26.15
N VAL A 7 16.34 11.28 26.27
CA VAL A 7 15.89 10.51 25.12
C VAL A 7 15.14 11.49 24.21
N GLU A 8 15.71 11.83 23.06
CA GLU A 8 14.98 12.59 22.04
C GLU A 8 13.88 11.67 21.50
N GLU A 9 12.62 12.05 21.69
CA GLU A 9 11.49 11.32 21.14
C GLU A 9 11.42 11.55 19.62
N ILE A 10 11.39 10.45 18.86
CA ILE A 10 11.23 10.47 17.40
C ILE A 10 9.80 10.03 17.08
N PRO A 11 8.88 10.95 16.72
CA PRO A 11 7.49 10.60 16.46
C PRO A 11 7.35 9.96 15.07
N TYR A 12 6.71 8.79 15.03
CA TYR A 12 6.33 8.12 13.78
C TYR A 12 4.94 8.59 13.37
N ARG A 13 4.89 9.64 12.55
CA ARG A 13 3.64 10.14 11.98
C ARG A 13 3.13 9.19 10.89
N ALA A 14 1.82 9.16 10.72
CA ALA A 14 1.21 8.48 9.59
C ALA A 14 1.76 9.07 8.27
N TYR A 15 1.94 8.20 7.28
CA TYR A 15 2.38 8.63 5.95
C TYR A 15 1.32 9.50 5.28
N THR A 16 1.78 10.54 4.57
CA THR A 16 0.91 11.30 3.68
C THR A 16 0.49 10.46 2.47
N PHE A 17 -0.54 10.89 1.75
CA PHE A 17 -0.97 10.23 0.51
C PHE A 17 0.19 10.06 -0.49
N GLU A 18 1.00 11.10 -0.70
CA GLU A 18 2.12 11.06 -1.64
C GLU A 18 3.18 10.05 -1.21
N GLN A 19 3.52 10.02 0.08
CA GLN A 19 4.47 9.05 0.64
C GLN A 19 3.92 7.63 0.52
N MET A 20 2.64 7.43 0.84
CA MET A 20 1.98 6.13 0.72
C MET A 20 1.97 5.63 -0.73
N LYS A 21 1.61 6.51 -1.67
CA LYS A 21 1.62 6.23 -3.12
C LYS A 21 3.01 5.86 -3.61
N GLU A 22 4.04 6.58 -3.18
CA GLU A 22 5.43 6.27 -3.55
C GLU A 22 5.87 4.91 -3.01
N ILE A 23 5.60 4.64 -1.72
CA ILE A 23 5.90 3.34 -1.10
C ILE A 23 5.20 2.21 -1.86
N ILE A 24 3.92 2.36 -2.18
CA ILE A 24 3.14 1.36 -2.93
C ILE A 24 3.70 1.18 -4.34
N LYS A 25 3.99 2.27 -5.07
CA LYS A 25 4.60 2.19 -6.42
C LYS A 25 5.89 1.39 -6.41
N LEU A 26 6.78 1.67 -5.45
CA LEU A 26 8.03 0.95 -5.30
C LEU A 26 7.77 -0.56 -5.10
N ARG A 27 6.79 -0.93 -4.26
CA ARG A 27 6.44 -2.35 -4.06
C ARG A 27 5.87 -3.01 -5.31
N VAL A 28 5.05 -2.28 -6.04
CA VAL A 28 4.46 -2.77 -7.31
C VAL A 28 5.56 -3.07 -8.32
N GLU A 29 6.56 -2.21 -8.44
CA GLU A 29 7.68 -2.38 -9.37
C GLU A 29 8.48 -3.67 -9.11
N PHE A 30 8.72 -3.99 -7.83
CA PHE A 30 9.47 -5.21 -7.47
C PHE A 30 8.62 -6.49 -7.45
N ALA A 31 7.31 -6.38 -7.18
CA ALA A 31 6.44 -7.54 -6.99
C ALA A 31 5.64 -7.95 -8.24
N PHE A 32 5.40 -7.02 -9.18
CA PHE A 32 4.56 -7.26 -10.36
C PHE A 32 5.34 -7.02 -11.65
N GLN A 33 4.89 -7.65 -12.73
CA GLN A 33 5.38 -7.32 -14.06
C GLN A 33 4.95 -5.90 -14.46
N LYS A 34 5.76 -5.25 -15.28
CA LYS A 34 5.51 -3.88 -15.74
C LYS A 34 4.15 -3.75 -16.41
N GLY A 35 3.33 -2.81 -15.93
CA GLY A 35 2.01 -2.52 -16.50
C GLY A 35 0.88 -3.47 -16.09
N VAL A 36 1.13 -4.40 -15.17
CA VAL A 36 0.09 -5.29 -14.61
C VAL A 36 -0.83 -4.52 -13.66
N VAL A 37 -0.29 -3.65 -12.82
CA VAL A 37 -1.09 -2.83 -11.89
C VAL A 37 -1.35 -1.48 -12.53
N SER A 38 -2.62 -1.06 -12.60
CA SER A 38 -2.96 0.28 -13.11
C SER A 38 -2.57 1.36 -12.11
N GLU A 39 -2.18 2.54 -12.61
CA GLU A 39 -1.86 3.67 -11.74
C GLU A 39 -3.08 4.10 -10.89
N GLU A 40 -4.28 4.04 -11.46
CA GLU A 40 -5.54 4.28 -10.75
C GLU A 40 -5.73 3.33 -9.55
N ALA A 41 -5.32 2.06 -9.67
CA ALA A 41 -5.41 1.11 -8.57
C ALA A 41 -4.42 1.42 -7.44
N VAL A 42 -3.24 1.93 -7.80
CA VAL A 42 -2.23 2.39 -6.84
C VAL A 42 -2.71 3.64 -6.11
N ASP A 43 -3.29 4.59 -6.84
CA ASP A 43 -3.78 5.84 -6.28
C ASP A 43 -4.95 5.59 -5.33
N TYR A 44 -5.91 4.77 -5.74
CA TYR A 44 -7.03 4.36 -4.88
C TYR A 44 -6.55 3.64 -3.61
N LEU A 45 -5.57 2.74 -3.73
CA LEU A 45 -5.06 2.03 -2.57
C LEU A 45 -4.32 2.96 -1.59
N ALA A 46 -3.57 3.94 -2.11
CA ALA A 46 -2.88 4.91 -1.28
C ALA A 46 -3.86 5.78 -0.49
N GLU A 47 -4.95 6.22 -1.12
CA GLU A 47 -6.03 6.97 -0.48
C GLU A 47 -6.69 6.13 0.62
N ALA A 48 -7.13 4.92 0.29
CA ALA A 48 -7.76 4.01 1.25
C ALA A 48 -6.85 3.69 2.44
N ALA A 49 -5.56 3.44 2.20
CA ALA A 49 -4.60 3.16 3.27
C ALA A 49 -4.37 4.37 4.18
N CYS A 50 -4.35 5.59 3.63
CA CYS A 50 -4.28 6.83 4.41
C CYS A 50 -5.53 7.04 5.27
N GLU A 51 -6.73 6.81 4.73
CA GLU A 51 -7.99 6.89 5.47
C GLU A 51 -8.05 5.87 6.63
N MET A 52 -7.46 4.68 6.44
CA MET A 52 -7.37 3.63 7.45
C MET A 52 -6.23 3.83 8.47
N GLY A 53 -5.66 5.03 8.55
CA GLY A 53 -4.64 5.38 9.55
C GLY A 53 -3.20 5.38 9.03
N GLY A 54 -3.00 5.27 7.71
CA GLY A 54 -1.68 5.36 7.07
C GLY A 54 -0.79 4.14 7.29
N ASP A 55 -1.39 2.95 7.47
CA ASP A 55 -0.63 1.72 7.67
C ASP A 55 -0.27 1.03 6.34
N VAL A 56 1.01 1.11 6.00
CA VAL A 56 1.60 0.49 4.80
C VAL A 56 1.40 -1.04 4.79
N ARG A 57 1.29 -1.68 5.96
CA ARG A 57 1.12 -3.14 6.05
C ARG A 57 -0.24 -3.55 5.49
N ILE A 58 -1.27 -2.75 5.73
CA ILE A 58 -2.61 -2.95 5.16
C ILE A 58 -2.50 -2.83 3.64
N ALA A 59 -1.91 -1.75 3.13
CA ALA A 59 -1.73 -1.55 1.70
C ALA A 59 -0.99 -2.73 1.03
N ARG A 60 0.10 -3.21 1.65
CA ARG A 60 0.89 -4.35 1.16
C ARG A 60 0.06 -5.64 1.11
N GLU A 61 -0.71 -5.93 2.15
CA GLU A 61 -1.56 -7.13 2.21
C GLU A 61 -2.66 -7.06 1.16
N THR A 62 -3.29 -5.89 1.00
CA THR A 62 -4.30 -5.65 -0.02
C THR A 62 -3.74 -5.84 -1.44
N LEU A 63 -2.51 -5.39 -1.74
CA LEU A 63 -1.87 -5.62 -3.05
C LEU A 63 -1.72 -7.11 -3.36
N LEU A 64 -1.27 -7.89 -2.37
CA LEU A 64 -1.07 -9.33 -2.53
C LEU A 64 -2.40 -10.01 -2.88
N ARG A 65 -3.45 -9.72 -2.11
CA ARG A 65 -4.79 -10.26 -2.34
C ARG A 65 -5.39 -9.79 -3.66
N ALA A 66 -5.23 -8.53 -4.02
CA ALA A 66 -5.74 -8.00 -5.28
C ALA A 66 -5.06 -8.63 -6.51
N GLY A 67 -3.77 -8.96 -6.41
CA GLY A 67 -3.06 -9.74 -7.42
C GLY A 67 -3.62 -11.15 -7.58
N GLU A 68 -3.88 -11.81 -6.46
CA GLU A 68 -4.49 -13.14 -6.42
C GLU A 68 -5.92 -13.15 -6.98
N LEU A 69 -6.75 -12.16 -6.62
CA LEU A 69 -8.09 -11.99 -7.17
C LEU A 69 -8.09 -11.72 -8.69
N ALA A 70 -7.13 -10.94 -9.18
CA ALA A 70 -6.96 -10.71 -10.61
C ALA A 70 -6.63 -12.02 -11.33
N ARG A 71 -5.70 -12.80 -10.77
CA ARG A 71 -5.30 -14.11 -11.28
C ARG A 71 -6.47 -15.10 -11.30
N GLN A 72 -7.24 -15.18 -10.22
CA GLN A 72 -8.43 -16.05 -10.12
C GLN A 72 -9.53 -15.65 -11.11
N SER A 73 -9.68 -14.35 -11.39
CA SER A 73 -10.62 -13.83 -12.38
C SER A 73 -10.14 -14.01 -13.83
N GLY A 74 -8.98 -14.63 -14.06
CA GLY A 74 -8.37 -14.77 -15.39
C GLY A 74 -7.91 -13.45 -16.00
N LYS A 75 -7.79 -12.38 -15.22
CA LYS A 75 -7.37 -11.05 -15.67
C LYS A 75 -5.86 -10.89 -15.48
N PHE A 76 -5.18 -10.38 -16.51
CA PHE A 76 -3.75 -10.08 -16.47
C PHE A 76 -3.41 -8.71 -15.87
N LYS A 77 -4.42 -7.97 -15.42
CA LYS A 77 -4.25 -6.63 -14.82
C LYS A 77 -4.99 -6.51 -13.49
N VAL A 78 -4.34 -5.87 -12.53
CA VAL A 78 -4.92 -5.47 -11.26
C VAL A 78 -5.60 -4.11 -11.46
N THR A 79 -6.91 -4.07 -11.23
CA THR A 79 -7.75 -2.87 -11.35
C THR A 79 -8.26 -2.43 -9.97
N VAL A 80 -8.83 -1.23 -9.91
CA VAL A 80 -9.46 -0.67 -8.71
C VAL A 80 -10.51 -1.64 -8.12
N GLU A 81 -11.24 -2.37 -8.97
CA GLU A 81 -12.23 -3.36 -8.51
C GLU A 81 -11.61 -4.48 -7.68
N HIS A 82 -10.43 -4.98 -8.07
CA HIS A 82 -9.74 -6.03 -7.30
C HIS A 82 -9.25 -5.50 -5.95
N ILE A 83 -8.80 -4.25 -5.91
CA ILE A 83 -8.41 -3.58 -4.66
C ILE A 83 -9.63 -3.40 -3.74
N LYS A 84 -10.76 -2.94 -4.28
CA LYS A 84 -12.02 -2.80 -3.52
C LYS A 84 -12.47 -4.13 -2.94
N LYS A 85 -12.45 -5.20 -3.73
CA LYS A 85 -12.78 -6.56 -3.26
C LYS A 85 -11.82 -7.03 -2.17
N ALA A 86 -10.52 -6.78 -2.33
CA ALA A 86 -9.50 -7.15 -1.35
C ALA A 86 -9.60 -6.38 -0.02
N LEU A 87 -10.20 -5.19 -0.02
CA LEU A 87 -10.47 -4.40 1.19
C LEU A 87 -11.78 -4.78 1.88
N SER A 88 -12.75 -5.31 1.13
CA SER A 88 -14.06 -5.72 1.68
C SER A 88 -14.07 -7.10 2.34
N GLU A 89 -13.02 -7.90 2.13
CA GLU A 89 -12.81 -9.23 2.74
C GLU A 89 -11.90 -9.16 3.98
#